data_AF-X1I5C0-F1
#
_entry.id   AF-X1I5C0-F1
#
_cell.length_a   1.000
_cell.length_b   1.000
_cell.length_c   1.000
_cell.angle_alpha   90.00
_cell.angle_beta   90.00
_cell.angle_gamma   90.00
#
_symmetry.space_group_name_H-M   'P 1'
#
loop_
_entity.id
_entity.type
_entity.pdbx_description
1 polymer ?
#
loop_
_entity_poly.entity_id
_entity_poly.type
_entity_poly.pdbx_seq_one_letter_code
_entity_poly.pdbx_strand_id
1 'polypeptide(L)'
;GGSLLSEDVGSPAESWRCQMEQEIRSLCNVEVLTRTTAFGLYDGNTVALVERRDAKVRQVIITLRARSIVFATGATERPLVFRNNDRPGVMLASA
;
A
#
# COMPACT_ATOMS: atom_id res chain seq x y z
N GLY A 1 3.90 1.74 1.82
CA GLY A 1 3.16 3.00 1.54
C GLY A 1 3.37 3.94 2.70
N GLY A 2 2.90 5.18 2.58
CA GLY A 2 3.10 6.19 3.63
C GLY A 2 4.51 6.80 3.63
N SER A 3 4.77 7.68 4.60
CA SER A 3 5.98 8.50 4.67
C SER A 3 7.28 7.70 4.73
N LEU A 4 7.26 6.48 5.27
CA LEU A 4 8.44 5.59 5.35
C LEU A 4 9.03 5.19 3.99
N LEU A 5 8.30 5.39 2.89
CA LEU A 5 8.83 5.17 1.54
C LEU A 5 9.50 6.41 0.94
N SER A 6 9.36 7.57 1.59
CA SER A 6 9.91 8.86 1.16
C SER A 6 11.13 9.27 1.98
N GLU A 7 11.55 8.44 2.94
CA GLU A 7 12.74 8.66 3.76
C GLU A 7 14.01 8.35 2.95
N ASP A 8 15.10 9.01 3.31
CA ASP A 8 16.40 8.82 2.66
C ASP A 8 16.89 7.38 2.78
N VAL A 9 17.59 6.92 1.73
CA VAL A 9 18.27 5.63 1.74
C VAL A 9 19.37 5.63 2.81
N GLY A 10 19.41 4.60 3.64
CA GLY A 10 20.30 4.46 4.79
C GLY A 10 19.82 5.18 6.05
N SER A 11 18.64 5.80 6.03
CA SER A 11 18.06 6.42 7.22
C SER A 11 17.74 5.38 8.32
N PRO A 12 17.67 5.82 9.60
CA PRO A 12 17.18 4.97 10.68
C PRO A 12 15.77 4.43 10.41
N ALA A 13 14.92 5.22 9.73
CA ALA A 13 13.58 4.82 9.35
C ALA A 13 13.57 3.68 8.33
N GLU A 14 14.46 3.70 7.33
CA GLU A 14 14.62 2.59 6.39
C GLU A 14 15.10 1.32 7.11
N SER A 15 16.09 1.46 7.99
CA SER A 15 16.63 0.34 8.77
C SER A 15 15.54 -0.31 9.63
N TRP A 16 14.76 0.51 10.33
CA TRP A 16 13.60 0.07 11.11
C TRP A 16 12.54 -0.63 10.24
N ARG A 17 12.21 -0.07 9.06
CA ARG A 17 11.26 -0.65 8.12
C ARG A 17 11.70 -2.04 7.66
N CYS A 18 12.97 -2.20 7.28
CA CYS A 18 13.53 -3.47 6.86
C CYS A 18 13.49 -4.52 7.98
N GLN A 19 13.83 -4.13 9.21
CA GLN A 19 13.75 -5.00 10.37
C GLN A 19 12.32 -5.48 10.64
N MET A 20 11.35 -4.56 10.65
CA MET A 20 9.93 -4.89 10.87
C MET A 20 9.37 -5.79 9.77
N GLU A 21 9.73 -5.54 8.51
CA GLU A 21 9.30 -6.40 7.41
C GLU A 21 9.82 -7.84 7.57
N GLN A 22 11.08 -8.00 7.97
CA GLN A 22 11.66 -9.33 8.23
C GLN A 22 10.96 -10.05 9.38
N GLU A 23 10.70 -9.34 10.49
CA GLU A 23 9.98 -9.88 11.64
C GLU A 23 8.59 -10.37 11.24
N ILE A 24 7.81 -9.53 10.55
CA ILE A 24 6.45 -9.88 10.10
C ILE A 24 6.46 -11.11 9.19
N ARG A 25 7.41 -11.19 8.26
CA ARG A 25 7.55 -12.34 7.35
C ARG A 25 7.97 -13.64 8.04
N SER A 26 8.55 -13.54 9.24
CA SER A 26 8.96 -14.72 10.03
C SER A 26 7.80 -15.38 10.79
N LEU A 27 6.67 -14.67 10.96
CA LEU A 27 5.53 -15.15 11.72
C LEU A 27 4.73 -16.18 10.91
N CYS A 28 4.59 -17.40 11.44
CA CYS A 28 3.89 -18.49 10.76
C CYS A 28 2.36 -18.28 10.61
N ASN A 29 1.79 -17.36 11.38
CA ASN A 29 0.37 -17.03 11.40
C ASN A 29 0.03 -15.74 10.62
N VAL A 30 0.98 -15.20 9.84
CA VAL A 30 0.79 -13.98 9.06
C VAL A 30 1.00 -14.27 7.58
N GLU A 31 0.05 -13.84 6.75
CA GLU A 31 0.18 -13.89 5.29
C GLU A 31 0.38 -12.47 4.75
N VAL A 32 1.47 -12.27 4.00
CA VAL A 32 1.83 -10.97 3.43
C VAL A 32 1.55 -10.98 1.93
N LEU A 33 0.45 -10.33 1.53
CA LEU A 33 0.08 -10.15 0.13
C LEU A 33 0.56 -8.79 -0.40
N THR A 34 1.72 -8.78 -1.07
CA THR A 34 2.20 -7.59 -1.79
C THR A 34 1.54 -7.46 -3.15
N ARG A 35 1.63 -6.27 -3.79
CA ARG A 35 0.99 -5.99 -5.09
C ARG A 35 -0.51 -6.34 -5.15
N THR A 36 -1.16 -6.30 -3.99
CA THR A 36 -2.55 -6.65 -3.79
C THR A 36 -3.32 -5.43 -3.35
N THR A 37 -4.45 -5.14 -4.00
CA THR A 37 -5.28 -3.98 -3.71
C THR A 37 -6.61 -4.44 -3.15
N ALA A 38 -6.94 -4.02 -1.94
CA ALA A 38 -8.30 -4.09 -1.40
C ALA A 38 -9.15 -3.01 -2.05
N PHE A 39 -9.95 -3.38 -3.05
CA PHE A 39 -10.68 -2.43 -3.88
C PHE A 39 -12.15 -2.25 -3.46
N GLY A 40 -12.65 -3.10 -2.56
CA GLY A 40 -14.00 -2.98 -2.03
C GLY A 40 -14.15 -3.65 -0.67
N LEU A 41 -14.95 -3.03 0.19
CA LEU A 41 -15.42 -3.58 1.45
C LEU A 41 -16.94 -3.69 1.38
N TYR A 42 -17.45 -4.86 1.75
CA TYR A 42 -18.86 -5.21 1.72
C TYR A 42 -19.31 -5.73 3.08
N ASP A 43 -20.61 -5.96 3.19
CA ASP A 43 -21.26 -6.46 4.40
C ASP A 43 -20.59 -7.73 4.95
N GLY A 44 -20.62 -7.85 6.28
CA GLY A 44 -20.05 -9.00 6.99
C GLY A 44 -18.52 -9.06 6.98
N ASN A 45 -17.84 -7.90 6.86
CA ASN A 45 -16.38 -7.76 6.77
C ASN A 45 -15.80 -8.55 5.59
N THR A 46 -16.48 -8.49 4.45
CA THR A 46 -16.04 -9.12 3.21
C THR A 46 -15.24 -8.10 2.39
N VAL A 47 -13.98 -8.40 2.11
CA VAL A 47 -13.06 -7.56 1.34
C VAL A 47 -12.81 -8.22 0.00
N ALA A 48 -13.00 -7.49 -1.09
CA ALA A 48 -12.55 -7.92 -2.41
C ALA A 48 -11.13 -7.40 -2.67
N LEU A 49 -10.23 -8.33 -2.95
CA LEU A 49 -8.83 -8.07 -3.24
C LEU A 49 -8.52 -8.40 -4.69
N VAL A 50 -7.62 -7.64 -5.31
CA VAL A 50 -7.00 -7.99 -6.59
C VAL A 50 -5.49 -8.04 -6.44
N GLU A 51 -4.91 -9.22 -6.61
CA GLU A 51 -3.47 -9.44 -6.64
C GLU A 51 -2.96 -9.35 -8.08
N ARG A 52 -1.92 -8.56 -8.31
CA ARG A 52 -1.23 -8.46 -9.61
C ARG A 52 0.01 -9.36 -9.62
N ARG A 53 0.07 -10.29 -10.56
CA ARG A 53 1.15 -11.27 -10.73
C ARG A 53 1.88 -11.08 -12.06
N ASP A 54 3.19 -11.27 -12.06
CA ASP A 54 3.99 -11.33 -13.28
C ASP A 54 4.01 -12.77 -13.82
N ALA A 55 2.83 -13.31 -14.12
CA ALA A 55 2.63 -14.68 -14.56
C ALA A 55 1.62 -14.76 -15.71
N LYS A 56 1.42 -15.97 -16.26
CA LYS A 56 0.40 -16.22 -17.30
C LYS A 56 -1.00 -15.75 -16.86
N VAL A 57 -1.32 -15.96 -15.58
CA VAL A 57 -2.48 -15.33 -14.93
C VAL A 57 -1.99 -14.03 -14.30
N ARG A 58 -2.36 -12.90 -14.92
CA ARG A 58 -1.87 -11.56 -14.52
C ARG A 58 -2.56 -10.99 -13.29
N GLN A 59 -3.79 -11.40 -13.02
CA GLN A 59 -4.60 -10.90 -11.92
C GLN A 59 -5.38 -12.03 -11.27
N VAL A 60 -5.41 -12.05 -9.94
CA VAL A 60 -6.20 -12.99 -9.15
C VAL A 60 -7.12 -12.21 -8.22
N ILE A 61 -8.42 -12.52 -8.29
CA ILE A 61 -9.42 -11.93 -7.39
C ILE A 61 -9.55 -12.85 -6.18
N ILE A 62 -9.45 -12.28 -4.98
CA ILE A 62 -9.57 -12.99 -3.72
C ILE A 62 -10.73 -12.37 -2.94
N THR A 63 -11.65 -13.19 -2.46
CA THR A 63 -12.70 -12.76 -1.53
C THR A 63 -12.26 -13.15 -0.12
N LEU A 64 -11.97 -12.15 0.71
CA LEU A 64 -11.51 -12.35 2.08
C LEU A 64 -12.62 -11.97 3.05
N ARG A 65 -13.01 -12.87 3.95
CA ARG A 65 -13.87 -12.55 5.08
C ARG A 65 -13.04 -12.46 6.35
N ALA A 66 -13.02 -11.28 6.97
CA ALA A 66 -12.23 -11.03 8.18
C ALA A 66 -13.11 -10.92 9.42
N ARG A 67 -12.60 -11.33 10.59
CA ARG A 67 -13.29 -11.07 11.87
C ARG A 67 -13.22 -9.59 12.24
N SER A 68 -12.07 -8.98 12.03
CA SER A 68 -11.77 -7.58 12.31
C SER A 68 -10.92 -7.01 11.18
N ILE A 69 -11.06 -5.71 10.91
CA ILE A 69 -10.32 -5.01 9.86
C ILE A 69 -9.68 -3.77 10.48
N VAL A 70 -8.40 -3.55 10.17
CA VAL A 70 -7.66 -2.33 10.54
C VAL A 70 -7.36 -1.55 9.27
N PHE A 71 -7.79 -0.29 9.21
CA PHE A 71 -7.45 0.60 8.10
C PHE A 71 -6.12 1.29 8.36
N ALA A 72 -5.13 0.95 7.54
CA ALA A 72 -3.82 1.59 7.51
C ALA A 72 -3.47 2.02 6.07
N THR A 73 -4.43 2.64 5.38
CA THR A 73 -4.32 3.00 3.94
C THR A 73 -3.45 4.22 3.67
N GLY A 74 -2.98 4.90 4.72
CA GLY A 74 -2.23 6.15 4.62
C GLY A 74 -3.10 7.33 4.17
N ALA A 75 -2.44 8.37 3.66
CA ALA A 75 -3.08 9.57 3.11
C ALA A 75 -2.41 9.93 1.77
N THR A 76 -3.18 10.51 0.84
CA THR A 76 -2.67 10.98 -0.45
C THR A 76 -2.48 12.49 -0.40
N GLU A 77 -1.33 12.97 -0.86
CA GLU A 77 -1.05 14.40 -0.97
C GLU A 77 -2.06 15.09 -1.90
N ARG A 78 -2.48 16.30 -1.55
CA ARG A 78 -3.41 17.09 -2.36
C ARG A 78 -2.65 18.23 -3.05
N PRO A 79 -2.74 18.35 -4.38
CA PRO A 79 -2.12 19.47 -5.08
C PRO A 79 -2.80 20.79 -4.70
N LEU A 80 -2.04 21.89 -4.73
CA LEU A 80 -2.58 23.24 -4.54
C LEU A 80 -3.31 23.72 -5.79
N VAL A 81 -4.35 24.55 -5.58
CA VAL A 81 -5.10 25.19 -6.66
C VAL A 81 -4.43 26.53 -7.00
N PHE A 82 -3.86 26.64 -8.19
CA PHE A 82 -3.27 27.88 -8.72
C PHE A 82 -3.33 27.90 -10.26
N ARG A 83 -3.08 29.05 -10.88
CA ARG A 83 -3.19 29.21 -12.33
C ARG A 83 -2.15 28.34 -13.06
N ASN A 84 -2.59 27.52 -14.00
CA ASN A 84 -1.75 26.57 -14.77
C ASN A 84 -1.07 25.48 -13.91
N ASN A 85 -1.75 24.99 -12.86
CA ASN A 85 -1.26 23.90 -12.01
C ASN A 85 -1.32 22.50 -12.67
N ASP A 86 -1.68 22.45 -13.95
CA ASP A 86 -1.80 21.26 -14.80
C ASP A 86 -0.65 21.13 -15.83
N ARG A 87 0.31 22.06 -15.83
CA ARG A 87 1.42 22.06 -16.80
C ARG A 87 2.42 20.92 -16.55
N PRO A 88 3.07 20.41 -17.62
CA PRO A 88 4.21 19.50 -17.47
C PRO A 88 5.28 20.07 -16.53
N GLY A 89 5.77 19.24 -15.62
CA GLY A 89 6.74 19.62 -14.58
C GLY A 89 6.11 20.05 -13.26
N VAL A 90 4.80 20.30 -13.20
CA VAL A 90 4.09 20.41 -11.91
C VAL A 90 3.89 19.00 -11.36
N MET A 91 4.43 18.74 -10.17
CA MET A 91 4.35 17.45 -9.47
C MET A 91 3.97 17.66 -8.01
N LEU A 92 3.53 16.58 -7.35
CA LEU A 92 3.38 16.54 -5.89
C LEU A 92 4.74 16.76 -5.23
N ALA A 93 4.78 17.35 -4.03
CA ALA A 93 6.04 17.62 -3.35
C ALA A 93 6.80 16.33 -3.00
N SER A 94 6.07 15.22 -2.83
CA SER A 94 6.64 13.89 -2.56
C SER A 94 7.12 13.13 -3.80
N ALA A 95 7.15 13.74 -4.99
CA ALA A 95 7.50 13.08 -6.26
C ALA A 95 9.00 12.79 -6.40
#